data_AF-A0A6J6F5R2-F1
#
_entry.id   AF-A0A6J6F5R2-F1
#
_cell.length_a   1.000
_cell.length_b   1.000
_cell.length_c   1.000
_cell.angle_alpha   90.00
_cell.angle_beta   90.00
_cell.angle_gamma   90.00
#
_symmetry.space_group_name_H-M   'P 1'
#
loop_
_entity.id
_entity.type
_entity.pdbx_description
1 polymer ?
#
loop_
_entity_poly.entity_id
_entity_poly.type
_entity_poly.pdbx_seq_one_letter_code
_entity_poly.pdbx_strand_id
1 'polypeptide(L)' 'MAQEELNKIRPDLTGDEIMQILGIKPSPIVGKAYEFLLELRLEHGPQGAEKAKEELLKWWKEQN' A
#
# COMPACT_ATOMS: atom_id res chain seq x y z
N MET A 1 2.74 -0.41 30.63
CA MET A 1 3.18 0.15 29.34
C MET A 1 3.43 -1.02 28.41
N ALA A 2 2.44 -1.42 27.60
CA ALA A 2 2.63 -2.49 26.61
C ALA A 2 1.52 -2.46 25.55
N GLN A 3 1.25 -1.29 24.98
CA GLN A 3 0.27 -1.13 23.88
C GLN A 3 0.95 -0.68 22.57
N GLU A 4 2.23 -1.03 22.38
CA GLU A 4 3.05 -0.53 21.26
C GLU A 4 3.53 -1.63 20.30
N GLU A 5 2.96 -2.83 20.36
CA GLU A 5 3.28 -3.92 19.41
C GLU A 5 2.16 -4.20 18.39
N LEU A 6 1.12 -3.36 18.32
CA LEU A 6 0.05 -3.46 17.30
C LEU A 6 0.35 -2.65 16.02
N ASN A 7 1.44 -1.88 15.98
CA ASN A 7 1.73 -0.89 14.91
C ASN A 7 2.92 -1.24 13.98
N LYS A 8 3.21 -2.52 13.71
CA LYS A 8 4.43 -2.86 12.93
C LYS A 8 4.20 -3.58 11.62
N ILE A 9 2.95 -3.86 11.23
CA ILE A 9 2.71 -4.36 9.88
C ILE A 9 2.63 -3.16 8.95
N ARG A 10 3.68 -2.97 8.16
CA ARG A 10 3.75 -1.97 7.10
C ARG A 10 3.57 -2.67 5.75
N PRO A 11 2.85 -2.05 4.80
CA PRO A 11 2.82 -2.55 3.44
C PRO A 11 4.21 -2.53 2.81
N ASP A 12 4.35 -3.24 1.70
CA ASP A 12 5.60 -3.30 0.92
C ASP A 12 5.95 -1.97 0.22
N LEU A 13 5.00 -1.04 0.07
CA LEU A 13 5.22 0.29 -0.50
C LEU A 13 4.75 1.39 0.45
N THR A 14 5.50 2.49 0.45
CA THR A 14 5.20 3.71 1.21
C THR A 14 4.27 4.65 0.44
N GLY A 15 3.67 5.63 1.14
CA GLY A 15 2.85 6.67 0.50
C GLY A 15 3.58 7.44 -0.60
N ASP A 16 4.87 7.72 -0.41
CA ASP A 16 5.69 8.38 -1.42
C ASP A 16 5.88 7.50 -2.67
N GLU A 17 6.16 6.21 -2.48
CA GLU A 17 6.29 5.26 -3.59
C GLU A 17 4.97 5.10 -4.35
N ILE A 18 3.84 5.02 -3.64
CA ILE A 18 2.51 4.98 -4.24
C ILE A 18 2.28 6.21 -5.13
N MET A 19 2.58 7.41 -4.63
CA MET A 19 2.44 8.65 -5.40
C MET A 19 3.34 8.65 -6.65
N GLN A 20 4.59 8.21 -6.52
CA GLN A 20 5.53 8.12 -7.64
C GLN A 20 5.07 7.09 -8.69
N ILE A 21 4.61 5.92 -8.27
CA ILE A 21 4.15 4.85 -9.15
C ILE A 21 2.88 5.26 -9.91
N LEU A 22 1.92 5.86 -9.22
CA LEU A 22 0.65 6.28 -9.79
C LEU A 22 0.75 7.62 -10.52
N GLY A 23 1.83 8.38 -10.33
CA GLY A 23 2.03 9.71 -10.92
C GLY A 23 1.04 10.75 -10.40
N ILE A 24 0.60 10.61 -9.15
CA ILE A 24 -0.44 11.47 -8.55
C ILE A 24 0.14 12.38 -7.47
N LYS A 25 -0.57 13.49 -7.21
CA LYS A 25 -0.29 14.38 -6.10
C LYS A 25 -0.83 13.82 -4.78
N PRO A 26 -0.36 14.33 -3.62
CA PRO A 26 -0.93 13.99 -2.31
C PRO A 26 -2.45 14.15 -2.32
N SER A 27 -3.16 13.06 -2.04
CA SER A 27 -4.62 12.99 -2.15
C SER A 27 -5.18 11.82 -1.33
N PRO A 28 -6.50 11.82 -1.00
CA PRO A 28 -7.11 10.76 -0.20
C PRO A 28 -6.96 9.36 -0.80
N ILE A 29 -6.77 9.26 -2.11
CA ILE A 29 -6.61 7.97 -2.79
C ILE A 29 -5.27 7.29 -2.48
N VAL A 30 -4.26 8.05 -2.08
CA VAL A 30 -2.99 7.49 -1.56
C VAL A 30 -3.24 6.71 -0.27
N GLY A 31 -4.14 7.19 0.58
CA GLY A 31 -4.57 6.47 1.79
C GLY A 31 -5.26 5.16 1.44
N LYS A 32 -6.20 5.18 0.49
CA LYS A 32 -6.89 3.97 0.01
C LYS A 32 -5.91 2.95 -0.59
N ALA A 33 -4.96 3.42 -1.40
CA ALA A 33 -3.91 2.58 -1.97
C ALA A 33 -3.02 1.95 -0.88
N TYR A 34 -2.69 2.71 0.16
CA TYR A 34 -1.92 2.24 1.30
C TYR A 34 -2.68 1.18 2.11
N GLU A 35 -3.98 1.41 2.36
CA GLU A 35 -4.86 0.44 3.02
C GLU A 35 -4.97 -0.86 2.21
N PHE A 36 -5.20 -0.76 0.89
CA PHE A 36 -5.21 -1.92 -0.01
C PHE A 36 -3.91 -2.74 0.08
N LEU A 37 -2.76 -2.07 0.05
CA LEU A 37 -1.46 -2.76 0.16
C LEU A 37 -1.22 -3.37 1.55
N LEU A 38 -1.81 -2.78 2.59
CA LEU A 38 -1.76 -3.34 3.94
C LEU A 38 -2.63 -4.59 4.04
N GLU A 39 -3.83 -4.58 3.47
CA GLU A 39 -4.69 -5.76 3.36
C GLU A 39 -3.98 -6.88 2.60
N LEU A 40 -3.40 -6.55 1.43
CA LEU A 40 -2.62 -7.49 0.63
C LEU A 40 -1.46 -8.11 1.42
N ARG A 41 -0.77 -7.31 2.24
CA ARG A 41 0.32 -7.75 3.14
C ARG A 41 -0.18 -8.71 4.22
N LEU A 42 -1.39 -8.48 4.73
CA LEU A 42 -2.01 -9.33 5.75
C LEU A 42 -2.48 -10.67 5.17
N GLU A 43 -3.04 -10.66 3.96
CA GLU A 43 -3.58 -11.86 3.30
C GLU A 43 -2.48 -12.75 2.69
N HIS A 44 -1.53 -12.13 1.98
CA HIS A 44 -0.52 -12.87 1.22
C HIS A 44 0.87 -12.84 1.85
N GLY A 45 1.05 -12.13 2.96
CA GLY A 45 2.36 -11.92 3.57
C GLY A 45 3.24 -10.95 2.76
N PRO A 46 4.55 -10.87 3.08
CA PRO A 46 5.49 -10.03 2.35
C PRO A 46 5.62 -10.46 0.88
N GLN A 47 5.25 -9.58 -0.03
CA GLN A 47 5.35 -9.84 -1.48
C GLN A 47 6.53 -9.12 -2.15
N GLY A 48 7.12 -8.13 -1.48
CA GLY A 48 8.16 -7.28 -2.03
C GLY A 48 7.59 -6.15 -2.90
N ALA A 49 8.41 -5.11 -3.09
CA ALA A 49 8.00 -3.87 -3.72
C ALA A 49 7.53 -4.04 -5.18
N GLU A 50 8.14 -4.92 -5.97
CA GLU A 50 7.75 -5.14 -7.37
C GLU A 50 6.34 -5.71 -7.47
N LYS A 51 6.04 -6.76 -6.72
CA LYS A 51 4.72 -7.39 -6.75
C LYS A 51 3.64 -6.49 -6.15
N ALA A 52 3.96 -5.80 -5.06
CA ALA A 52 3.09 -4.77 -4.49
C ALA A 52 2.78 -3.66 -5.50
N LYS A 53 3.76 -3.25 -6.33
CA LYS A 53 3.55 -2.27 -7.41
C LYS A 53 2.61 -2.80 -8.48
N GLU A 54 2.77 -4.06 -8.89
CA GLU A 54 1.87 -4.68 -9.87
C GLU A 54 0.43 -4.70 -9.37
N GLU A 55 0.22 -5.14 -8.12
CA GLU A 55 -1.11 -5.17 -7.49
C GLU A 55 -1.69 -3.75 -7.32
N LEU A 56 -0.87 -2.78 -6.91
CA LEU A 56 -1.26 -1.37 -6.82
C LEU A 56 -1.74 -0.82 -8.17
N LEU A 57 -1.02 -1.12 -9.26
CA LEU A 57 -1.39 -0.67 -10.60
C LEU A 57 -2.67 -1.36 -11.11
N LYS A 58 -2.90 -2.63 -10.73
CA LYS A 58 -4.16 -3.34 -11.03
C LYS A 58 -5.33 -2.70 -10.30
N TRP A 59 -5.22 -2.56 -8.98
CA TRP A 59 -6.22 -1.90 -8.15
C TRP A 59 -6.55 -0.48 -8.65
N TRP A 60 -5.52 0.28 -9.03
CA TRP A 60 -5.70 1.64 -9.58
C TRP A 60 -6.53 1.66 -10.86
N LYS A 61 -6.34 0.68 -11.76
CA LYS A 61 -7.14 0.57 -12.98
C LYS A 61 -8.60 0.25 -12.70
N GLU A 62 -8.91 -0.41 -11.59
CA GLU A 62 -10.29 -0.71 -11.16
C GLU A 62 -10.99 0.51 -10.53
N GLN A 63 -10.26 1.57 -10.19
CA GLN A 63 -10.84 2.83 -9.69
C GLN A 63 -11.38 3.73 -10.81
N ASN A 64 -11.28 3.31 -12.08
CA ASN A 64 -11.63 4.08 -13.28
C ASN A 64 -13.01 3.73 -13.84
#